data_AF-A0AA48I0I6-F1
#
_entry.id   AF-A0AA48I0I6-F1
#
_cell.length_a   1.000
_cell.length_b   1.000
_cell.length_c   1.000
_cell.angle_alpha   90.00
_cell.angle_beta   90.00
_cell.angle_gamma   90.00
#
_symmetry.space_group_name_H-M   'P 1'
#
loop_
_entity.id
_entity.type
_entity.pdbx_description
1 polymer ?
#
loop_
_entity_poly.entity_id
_entity_poly.type
_entity_poly.pdbx_seq_one_letter_code
_entity_poly.pdbx_strand_id
1 'polypeptide(L)'
;MKVDIMLKKLFIEHPDSVNESYGEHFLVAMGFAIKLFIASIVCLVHGLIPGLFVKTASNLMRELYSSMVVNRARNNSLRDKKEQDVIEYMI
;
A
#
# COMPACT_ATOMS: atom_id res chain seq x y z
N MET A 1 -32.85 -11.35 2.56
CA MET A 1 -32.89 -10.96 1.12
C MET A 1 -32.08 -9.71 0.79
N LYS A 2 -32.19 -8.56 1.49
CA LYS A 2 -31.37 -7.38 1.16
C LYS A 2 -29.88 -7.49 1.59
N VAL A 3 -29.63 -8.12 2.74
CA VAL A 3 -28.27 -8.31 3.27
C VAL A 3 -27.46 -9.27 2.40
N ASP A 4 -28.08 -10.35 1.93
CA ASP A 4 -27.45 -11.35 1.06
C ASP A 4 -26.94 -10.75 -0.25
N ILE A 5 -27.71 -9.81 -0.83
CA ILE A 5 -27.35 -9.08 -2.05
C ILE A 5 -26.14 -8.17 -1.80
N MET A 6 -26.11 -7.46 -0.67
CA MET A 6 -24.97 -6.59 -0.32
C MET A 6 -23.69 -7.38 -0.07
N LEU A 7 -23.78 -8.51 0.64
CA LEU A 7 -22.63 -9.38 0.90
C LEU A 7 -22.06 -9.96 -0.40
N LYS A 8 -22.92 -10.44 -1.31
CA LYS A 8 -22.47 -10.93 -2.62
C LYS A 8 -21.71 -9.85 -3.41
N LYS A 9 -22.23 -8.63 -3.42
CA LYS A 9 -21.59 -7.51 -4.13
C LYS A 9 -20.21 -7.15 -3.56
N LEU A 10 -20.07 -7.15 -2.24
CA LEU A 10 -18.82 -6.76 -1.58
C LEU A 10 -17.75 -7.86 -1.59
N PHE A 11 -18.15 -9.11 -1.40
CA PHE A 11 -17.22 -10.22 -1.16
C PHE A 11 -17.01 -11.11 -2.38
N ILE A 12 -17.87 -11.03 -3.39
CA ILE A 12 -17.78 -11.84 -4.61
C ILE A 12 -17.58 -10.93 -5.83
N GLU A 13 -18.51 -10.01 -6.08
CA GLU A 13 -18.44 -9.17 -7.29
C GLU A 13 -17.24 -8.21 -7.30
N HIS A 14 -16.81 -7.71 -6.14
CA HIS A 14 -15.65 -6.81 -6.07
C HIS A 14 -14.30 -7.52 -6.32
N PRO A 15 -13.94 -8.60 -5.63
CA PRO A 15 -12.77 -9.40 -5.99
C PRO A 15 -12.81 -9.89 -7.44
N ASP A 16 -13.97 -10.38 -7.91
CA ASP A 16 -14.14 -10.85 -9.29
C ASP A 16 -13.87 -9.72 -10.30
N SER A 17 -14.21 -8.46 -9.98
CA SER A 17 -13.96 -7.30 -10.85
C SER A 17 -12.48 -7.02 -11.12
N VAL A 18 -11.60 -7.53 -10.25
CA VAL A 18 -10.14 -7.45 -10.39
C VAL A 18 -9.50 -8.81 -10.72
N ASN A 19 -10.31 -9.81 -11.10
CA ASN A 19 -9.90 -11.19 -11.40
C ASN A 19 -9.22 -11.91 -10.21
N GLU A 20 -9.64 -11.64 -8.98
CA GLU A 20 -9.15 -12.32 -7.78
C GLU A 20 -10.30 -13.02 -7.05
N SER A 21 -10.06 -14.21 -6.49
CA SER A 21 -10.99 -14.77 -5.51
C SER A 21 -10.95 -13.96 -4.20
N TYR A 22 -12.01 -14.03 -3.39
CA TYR A 22 -12.04 -13.33 -2.09
C TYR A 22 -10.81 -13.62 -1.23
N GLY A 23 -10.36 -14.88 -1.18
CA GLY A 23 -9.19 -15.28 -0.40
C GLY A 23 -7.90 -14.64 -0.91
N GLU A 24 -7.71 -14.60 -2.23
CA GLU A 24 -6.55 -13.94 -2.85
C GLU A 24 -6.57 -12.44 -2.58
N HIS A 25 -7.70 -11.79 -2.84
CA HIS A 25 -7.88 -10.36 -2.62
C HIS A 25 -7.64 -9.98 -1.15
N PHE A 26 -8.18 -10.77 -0.22
CA PHE A 26 -7.99 -10.57 1.22
C PHE A 26 -6.52 -10.68 1.63
N LEU A 27 -5.80 -11.70 1.13
CA LEU A 27 -4.38 -11.89 1.45
C LEU A 27 -3.51 -10.76 0.90
N VAL A 28 -3.77 -10.32 -0.34
CA VAL A 28 -3.09 -9.18 -0.94
C VAL A 28 -3.36 -7.91 -0.12
N ALA A 29 -4.63 -7.60 0.15
CA ALA A 29 -5.01 -6.42 0.93
C ALA A 29 -4.42 -6.43 2.35
N MET A 30 -4.43 -7.58 3.02
CA MET A 30 -3.85 -7.74 4.35
C MET A 30 -2.33 -7.56 4.34
N GLY A 31 -1.63 -8.09 3.33
CA GLY A 31 -0.20 -7.89 3.15
C GLY A 31 0.17 -6.41 3.01
N PHE A 32 -0.59 -5.65 2.23
CA PHE A 32 -0.43 -4.19 2.14
C PHE A 32 -0.72 -3.49 3.47
N ALA A 33 -1.80 -3.88 4.16
CA ALA A 33 -2.20 -3.27 5.42
C ALA A 33 -1.11 -3.43 6.51
N ILE A 34 -0.50 -4.62 6.63
CA ILE A 34 0.57 -4.88 7.59
C ILE A 34 1.80 -4.01 7.28
N LYS A 35 2.22 -3.93 6.02
CA LYS A 35 3.37 -3.09 5.63
C LYS A 35 3.11 -1.61 5.90
N LEU A 36 1.90 -1.11 5.60
CA LEU A 36 1.49 0.26 5.91
C LEU A 36 1.51 0.53 7.42
N PHE A 37 1.03 -0.41 8.23
CA PHE A 37 1.03 -0.28 9.68
C PHE A 37 2.45 -0.22 10.26
N ILE A 38 3.37 -1.04 9.76
CA ILE A 38 4.77 -0.98 10.19
C ILE A 38 5.40 0.34 9.74
N ALA A 39 5.19 0.75 8.48
CA ALA A 39 5.70 2.02 7.95
C ALA A 39 5.22 3.22 8.76
N SER A 40 3.95 3.23 9.17
CA SER A 40 3.39 4.33 9.98
C SER A 40 4.05 4.44 11.35
N ILE A 41 4.28 3.31 12.04
CA ILE A 41 4.98 3.30 13.33
C ILE A 41 6.42 3.82 13.17
N VAL A 42 7.14 3.32 12.16
CA VAL A 42 8.53 3.71 11.92
C VAL A 42 8.63 5.21 11.57
N CYS A 43 7.75 5.71 10.70
CA CYS A 43 7.71 7.13 10.35
C CYS A 43 7.30 8.02 11.53
N LEU A 44 6.39 7.54 12.39
CA LEU A 44 5.99 8.26 13.61
C LEU A 44 7.19 8.40 14.56
N VAL A 45 7.90 7.30 14.82
CA VAL A 45 9.10 7.32 15.67
C VAL A 45 10.17 8.25 15.07
N HIS A 46 10.37 8.18 13.75
CA HIS A 46 11.27 9.09 13.03
C HIS A 46 10.86 10.57 13.20
N GLY A 47 9.58 10.90 13.04
CA GLY A 47 9.07 12.26 13.19
C GLY A 47 9.19 12.80 14.62
N LEU A 48 9.17 11.91 15.62
CA LEU A 48 9.43 12.28 17.02
C LEU A 48 10.93 12.43 17.32
N ILE A 49 11.78 11.58 16.73
CA ILE A 49 13.23 11.57 16.93
C ILE A 49 13.91 11.60 15.55
N PRO A 50 14.16 12.81 15.02
CA PRO A 50 14.83 12.97 13.74
C PRO A 50 16.17 12.23 13.73
N GLY A 51 16.43 11.47 12.67
CA GLY A 51 17.65 10.68 12.51
C GLY A 51 17.54 9.23 12.99
N LEU A 52 16.51 8.86 13.76
CA LEU A 52 16.23 7.46 14.07
C LEU A 52 15.45 6.82 12.91
N PHE A 53 15.82 5.58 12.55
CA PHE A 53 15.17 4.80 11.48
C PHE A 53 15.09 5.43 10.08
N VAL A 54 15.88 6.46 9.76
CA VAL A 54 15.87 7.13 8.42
C VAL A 54 15.85 6.12 7.28
N LYS A 55 16.87 5.24 7.21
CA LYS A 55 16.96 4.23 6.16
C LYS A 55 15.78 3.26 6.14
N THR A 56 15.28 2.89 7.33
CA THR A 56 14.16 1.95 7.46
C THR A 56 12.86 2.57 6.97
N ALA A 57 12.60 3.81 7.37
CA ALA A 57 11.42 4.57 6.98
C ALA A 57 11.43 4.85 5.47
N SER A 58 12.56 5.31 4.91
CA SER A 58 12.70 5.51 3.46
C SER A 58 12.50 4.19 2.70
N ASN A 59 13.12 3.09 3.13
CA ASN A 59 12.99 1.80 2.44
C ASN A 59 11.55 1.26 2.46
N LEU A 60 10.84 1.37 3.59
CA LEU A 60 9.43 0.94 3.68
C LEU A 60 8.54 1.73 2.73
N MET A 61 8.75 3.05 2.63
CA MET A 61 7.99 3.87 1.69
C MET A 61 8.29 3.52 0.23
N ARG A 62 9.56 3.26 -0.12
CA ARG A 62 9.95 2.81 -1.46
C ARG A 62 9.29 1.48 -1.82
N GLU A 63 9.24 0.54 -0.88
CA GLU A 63 8.63 -0.77 -1.09
C GLU A 63 7.12 -0.67 -1.29
N LEU A 64 6.44 0.12 -0.45
CA LEU A 64 5.00 0.38 -0.56
C LEU A 64 4.66 1.07 -1.89
N TYR A 65 5.43 2.09 -2.24
CA TYR A 65 5.26 2.84 -3.47
C TYR A 65 5.46 1.97 -4.71
N SER A 66 6.57 1.21 -4.75
CA SER A 66 6.85 0.25 -5.82
C SER A 66 5.71 -0.77 -5.96
N SER A 67 5.23 -1.33 -4.85
CA SER A 67 4.15 -2.32 -4.85
C SER A 67 2.82 -1.74 -5.38
N MET A 68 2.53 -0.46 -5.14
CA MET A 68 1.36 0.23 -5.68
C MET A 68 1.50 0.57 -7.18
N VAL A 69 2.69 0.95 -7.63
CA VAL A 69 2.96 1.32 -9.03
C VAL A 69 3.06 0.11 -9.94
N VAL A 70 3.67 -0.99 -9.48
CA VAL A 70 3.79 -2.25 -10.25
C VAL A 70 2.41 -2.76 -10.68
N ASN A 71 1.38 -2.61 -9.84
CA ASN A 71 0.00 -3.00 -10.17
C ASN A 71 -0.74 -2.01 -11.10
N ARG A 72 -0.19 -0.83 -11.39
CA ARG A 72 -0.90 0.25 -12.10
C ARG A 72 -0.59 0.43 -13.59
N ALA A 73 0.26 -0.43 -14.16
CA ALA A 73 0.77 -0.33 -15.54
C ALA A 73 1.71 0.87 -15.81
N ARG A 74 2.74 0.57 -16.59
CA ARG A 74 4.04 1.26 -16.73
C ARG A 74 3.99 2.52 -17.60
N ASN A 75 3.32 3.60 -17.19
CA ASN A 75 3.28 4.86 -17.96
C ASN A 75 3.73 6.14 -17.20
N ASN A 76 4.33 6.05 -16.00
CA ASN A 76 4.70 7.27 -15.25
C ASN A 76 6.03 7.23 -14.47
N SER A 77 7.00 6.42 -14.87
CA SER A 77 8.26 6.18 -14.10
C SER A 77 9.04 7.45 -13.68
N LEU A 78 9.00 8.53 -14.46
CA LEU A 78 9.66 9.81 -14.11
C LEU A 78 8.90 10.58 -13.02
N ARG A 79 7.57 10.61 -13.11
CA ARG A 79 6.71 11.18 -12.07
C ARG A 79 6.84 10.35 -10.80
N ASP A 80 6.91 9.04 -10.96
CA ASP A 80 6.96 8.09 -9.87
C ASP A 80 8.25 8.24 -9.04
N LYS A 81 9.38 8.40 -9.73
CA LYS A 81 10.67 8.68 -9.09
C LYS A 81 10.66 10.03 -8.36
N LYS A 82 10.08 11.06 -8.95
CA LYS A 82 9.95 12.39 -8.32
C LYS A 82 9.07 12.33 -7.07
N GLU A 83 7.95 11.61 -7.10
CA GLU A 83 7.09 11.41 -5.93
C GLU A 83 7.82 10.63 -4.82
N GLN A 84 8.58 9.59 -5.19
CA GLN A 84 9.41 8.83 -4.26
C GLN A 84 10.51 9.68 -3.61
N ASP A 85 11.20 10.53 -4.37
CA ASP A 85 12.23 11.45 -3.86
C ASP A 85 11.63 12.48 -2.89
N VAL A 86 10.41 12.96 -3.15
CA VAL A 86 9.68 13.85 -2.22
C VAL A 86 9.33 13.12 -0.93
N ILE A 87 8.86 11.88 -1.01
CA ILE A 87 8.58 11.06 0.18
C ILE A 87 9.85 10.83 1.00
N GLU A 88 10.99 10.60 0.35
CA GLU A 88 12.27 10.40 1.01
C GLU A 88 12.82 11.69 1.64
N TYR A 89 12.48 12.87 1.14
CA TYR A 89 12.82 14.15 1.77
C TYR A 89 12.00 14.44 3.04
N MET A 90 10.81 13.83 3.17
CA MET A 90 9.92 14.02 4.31
C MET A 90 10.21 13.08 5.49
N ILE A 91 11.22 12.21 5.35
CA ILE A 91 11.66 11.13 6.24
C ILE A 91 13.19 11.25 6.41
#